data_AF-A0A9W7YYT7-F1
#
_entry.id   AF-A0A9W7YYT7-F1
#
_cell.length_a   1.000
_cell.length_b   1.000
_cell.length_c   1.000
_cell.angle_alpha   90.00
_cell.angle_beta   90.00
_cell.angle_gamma   90.00
#
_symmetry.space_group_name_H-M   'P 1'
#
loop_
_entity.id
_entity.type
_entity.pdbx_description
1 polymer ?
#
loop_
_entity_poly.entity_id
_entity_poly.type
_entity_poly.pdbx_seq_one_letter_code
_entity_poly.pdbx_strand_id
1 'polypeptide(L)'
;MDASNVGRPQPLVGDAGKESIKHAMSMGNPQQAIADYRAANSLELPAADAVYALLDSLGVTRHSVHATALEAASSAAINHILNNPLSNDKHMALLENIRHYMDLPQLQQLPLQLLDMQPQMIPFDICEKISKSPRLYESCSTNIKRVLWQQNSDLFRQHMFPLIQSYVDSEDLLWMSREMTTGAVMKFTSRRRKNKSLLDISAAIGADLRLYMQTLGMIRELFLDTNNPAFGTLRLDLIMLMHENDVSDIIGDDICHGLAWPLDACITKQLMDDRRVQELQSYFDRFNNENMPYGEISLILSSPYSRHVLAQYVLSILEDIAPESAVSQRYKELKFPRVLLTMGLSAQELIQQDHPKIPKDSRLKTREFFQSLLVHIEDAAAQPVPDDASILTINGIARQVLYAFVLKLAASQNMDALNIWLSVIGDFLHPALGISSENLPDQSSLDAQVESRVPHAIPPSDND
;
A
#
# COMPACT_ATOMS: atom_id res chain seq x y z
N MET A 1 -38.82 22.83 -17.52
CA MET A 1 -40.02 22.40 -16.79
C MET A 1 -40.32 21.00 -17.26
N ASP A 2 -39.83 20.00 -16.53
CA ASP A 2 -39.97 18.58 -16.88
C ASP A 2 -41.34 18.05 -16.45
N ALA A 3 -42.03 17.43 -17.41
CA ALA A 3 -43.39 16.93 -17.29
C ALA A 3 -43.49 15.55 -16.61
N SER A 4 -42.49 15.14 -15.81
CA SER A 4 -42.43 13.84 -15.14
C SER A 4 -42.81 13.86 -13.65
N ASN A 5 -43.07 15.03 -13.06
CA ASN A 5 -43.25 15.17 -11.60
C ASN A 5 -44.70 15.42 -11.14
N VAL A 6 -45.69 15.20 -11.99
CA VAL A 6 -47.10 15.40 -11.63
C VAL A 6 -47.70 14.09 -11.14
N GLY A 7 -47.82 13.94 -9.82
CA GLY A 7 -48.79 13.01 -9.21
C GLY A 7 -48.28 11.96 -8.23
N ARG A 8 -47.00 11.93 -7.83
CA ARG A 8 -46.58 11.07 -6.71
C ARG A 8 -46.77 11.82 -5.39
N PRO A 9 -47.50 11.27 -4.40
CA PRO A 9 -47.63 11.90 -3.09
C PRO A 9 -46.25 12.04 -2.47
N GLN A 10 -45.93 13.23 -1.96
CA GLN A 10 -44.66 13.47 -1.30
C GLN A 10 -44.50 12.48 -0.13
N PRO A 11 -43.38 11.76 -0.03
CA PRO A 11 -43.16 10.84 1.08
C PRO A 11 -43.19 11.62 2.39
N LEU A 12 -44.12 11.23 3.28
CA LEU A 12 -44.38 11.88 4.57
C LEU A 12 -43.36 11.48 5.62
N VAL A 13 -42.11 11.90 5.42
CA VAL A 13 -40.98 11.49 6.28
C VAL A 13 -40.18 12.71 6.73
N GLY A 14 -39.63 12.64 7.94
CA GLY A 14 -38.96 13.78 8.56
C GLY A 14 -39.90 14.95 8.80
N ASP A 15 -39.46 16.16 8.47
CA ASP A 15 -40.23 17.40 8.68
C ASP A 15 -41.53 17.45 7.89
N ALA A 16 -41.54 16.89 6.68
CA ALA A 16 -42.76 16.82 5.85
C ALA A 16 -43.84 15.96 6.52
N GLY A 17 -43.45 14.81 7.09
CA GLY A 17 -44.36 13.97 7.86
C GLY A 17 -44.85 14.66 9.12
N LYS A 18 -43.94 15.33 9.85
CA LYS A 18 -44.28 16.08 11.07
C LYS A 18 -45.29 17.20 10.80
N GLU A 19 -45.06 18.02 9.78
CA GLU A 19 -45.97 19.11 9.42
C GLU A 19 -47.29 18.59 8.85
N SER A 20 -47.30 17.48 8.10
CA SER A 20 -48.52 16.83 7.65
C SER A 20 -49.38 16.33 8.81
N ILE A 21 -48.77 15.63 9.78
CA ILE A 21 -49.46 15.18 11.00
C ILE A 21 -49.98 16.38 11.79
N LYS A 22 -49.15 17.42 11.98
CA LYS A 22 -49.55 18.64 12.69
C LYS A 22 -50.72 19.34 11.99
N HIS A 23 -50.70 19.44 10.67
CA HIS A 23 -51.76 20.06 9.90
C HIS A 23 -53.06 19.25 10.00
N ALA A 24 -52.99 17.93 9.82
CA ALA A 24 -54.14 17.03 9.95
C ALA A 24 -54.78 17.09 11.35
N MET A 25 -53.95 17.19 12.39
CA MET A 25 -54.40 17.30 13.79
C MET A 25 -54.92 18.70 14.15
N SER A 26 -54.56 19.74 13.38
CA SER A 26 -54.95 21.14 13.66
C SER A 26 -56.19 21.59 12.88
N MET A 27 -56.45 21.00 11.70
CA MET A 27 -57.53 21.40 10.79
C MET A 27 -58.78 20.53 10.85
N GLY A 28 -58.74 19.39 11.55
CA GLY A 28 -59.82 18.39 11.57
C GLY A 28 -60.12 17.82 12.95
N ASN A 29 -61.09 16.89 13.02
CA ASN A 29 -61.32 16.07 14.21
C ASN A 29 -60.14 15.09 14.38
N PRO A 30 -59.38 15.14 15.50
CA PRO A 30 -58.21 14.28 15.71
C PRO A 30 -58.52 12.78 15.59
N GLN A 31 -59.69 12.33 16.03
CA GLN A 31 -60.07 10.91 15.95
C GLN A 31 -60.28 10.47 14.51
N GLN A 32 -60.90 11.32 13.69
CA GLN A 32 -61.10 11.04 12.27
C GLN A 32 -59.75 11.05 11.53
N ALA A 33 -58.88 12.04 11.81
CA ALA A 33 -57.56 12.11 11.22
C ALA A 33 -56.70 10.87 11.53
N ILE A 34 -56.78 10.33 12.75
CA ILE A 34 -56.09 9.08 13.13
C ILE A 34 -56.67 7.87 12.36
N ALA A 35 -58.01 7.77 12.26
CA ALA A 35 -58.66 6.69 11.52
C ALA A 35 -58.27 6.72 10.03
N ASP A 36 -58.33 7.90 9.41
CA ASP A 36 -57.97 8.11 8.01
C ASP A 36 -56.49 7.76 7.77
N TYR A 37 -55.59 8.18 8.67
CA TYR A 37 -54.16 7.86 8.56
C TYR A 37 -53.89 6.36 8.69
N ARG A 38 -54.58 5.68 9.62
CA ARG A 38 -54.45 4.22 9.81
C ARG A 38 -54.95 3.45 8.60
N ALA A 39 -56.11 3.82 8.06
CA ALA A 39 -56.67 3.23 6.85
C ALA A 39 -55.75 3.44 5.64
N ALA A 40 -55.24 4.67 5.46
CA ALA A 40 -54.37 5.01 4.32
C ALA A 40 -53.02 4.28 4.33
N ASN A 41 -52.50 3.91 5.50
CA ASN A 41 -51.19 3.26 5.64
C ASN A 41 -51.28 1.78 6.03
N SER A 42 -52.48 1.17 5.98
CA SER A 42 -52.70 -0.23 6.36
C SER A 42 -52.21 -0.57 7.77
N LEU A 43 -52.41 0.36 8.72
CA LEU A 43 -51.99 0.20 10.12
C LEU A 43 -53.09 -0.41 11.02
N GLU A 44 -54.19 -0.87 10.43
CA GLU A 44 -55.25 -1.60 11.14
C GLU A 44 -54.84 -3.06 11.39
N LEU A 45 -54.03 -3.24 12.42
CA LEU A 45 -53.56 -4.55 12.85
C LEU A 45 -54.55 -5.16 13.87
N PRO A 46 -55.08 -6.37 13.63
CA PRO A 46 -55.95 -7.05 14.58
C PRO A 46 -55.28 -7.21 15.94
N ALA A 47 -56.01 -6.93 17.02
CA ALA A 47 -55.55 -7.03 18.40
C ALA A 47 -54.34 -6.13 18.78
N ALA A 48 -53.96 -5.15 17.96
CA ALA A 48 -52.83 -4.27 18.25
C ALA A 48 -52.99 -3.55 19.60
N ASP A 49 -54.19 -3.05 19.93
CA ASP A 49 -54.45 -2.36 21.19
C ASP A 49 -54.26 -3.29 22.41
N ALA A 50 -54.67 -4.56 22.31
CA ALA A 50 -54.48 -5.54 23.36
C ALA A 50 -52.99 -5.89 23.55
N VAL A 51 -52.25 -5.98 22.45
CA VAL A 51 -50.79 -6.21 22.48
C VAL A 51 -50.07 -5.00 23.07
N TYR A 52 -50.41 -3.77 22.69
CA TYR A 52 -49.83 -2.57 23.29
C TYR A 52 -50.13 -2.48 24.78
N ALA A 53 -51.35 -2.78 25.22
CA ALA A 53 -51.69 -2.79 26.65
C ALA A 53 -50.85 -3.80 27.45
N LEU A 54 -50.63 -4.99 26.89
CA LEU A 54 -49.77 -6.01 27.50
C LEU A 54 -48.31 -5.54 27.58
N LEU A 55 -47.77 -5.00 26.48
CA LEU A 55 -46.39 -4.49 26.42
C LEU A 55 -46.17 -3.32 27.37
N ASP A 56 -47.13 -2.38 27.44
CA ASP A 56 -47.13 -1.27 28.38
C ASP A 56 -47.10 -1.81 29.84
N SER A 57 -47.86 -2.87 30.15
CA SER A 57 -47.88 -3.51 31.49
C SER A 57 -46.56 -4.22 31.86
N LEU A 58 -45.80 -4.66 30.86
CA LEU A 58 -44.47 -5.26 31.01
C LEU A 58 -43.34 -4.22 31.06
N GLY A 59 -43.68 -2.93 31.02
CA GLY A 59 -42.71 -1.83 31.04
C GLY A 59 -42.01 -1.57 29.70
N VAL A 60 -42.49 -2.16 28.60
CA VAL A 60 -41.96 -1.90 27.26
C VAL A 60 -42.57 -0.63 26.71
N THR A 61 -41.73 0.35 26.37
CA THR A 61 -42.21 1.62 25.81
C THR A 61 -42.67 1.44 24.36
N ARG A 62 -43.73 2.15 23.97
CA ARG A 62 -44.20 2.17 22.56
C ARG A 62 -43.11 2.60 21.57
N HIS A 63 -42.24 3.53 21.99
CA HIS A 63 -41.07 3.91 21.19
C HIS A 63 -40.19 2.69 20.88
N SER A 64 -39.88 1.86 21.88
CA SER A 64 -39.10 0.63 21.69
C SER A 64 -39.80 -0.32 20.71
N VAL A 65 -41.11 -0.52 20.86
CA VAL A 65 -41.88 -1.40 19.97
C VAL A 65 -41.79 -0.94 18.52
N HIS A 66 -42.04 0.34 18.26
CA HIS A 66 -42.00 0.89 16.90
C HIS A 66 -40.59 0.96 16.32
N ALA A 67 -39.58 1.24 17.13
CA ALA A 67 -38.18 1.20 16.71
C ALA A 67 -37.78 -0.21 16.26
N THR A 68 -38.11 -1.23 17.06
CA THR A 68 -37.85 -2.64 16.72
C THR A 68 -38.65 -3.08 15.49
N ALA A 69 -39.91 -2.66 15.36
CA ALA A 69 -40.71 -2.97 14.17
C ALA A 69 -40.12 -2.34 12.90
N LEU A 70 -39.65 -1.10 12.98
CA LEU A 70 -38.99 -0.41 11.88
C LEU A 70 -37.69 -1.11 11.47
N GLU A 71 -36.87 -1.51 12.45
CA GLU A 71 -35.63 -2.25 12.22
C GLU A 71 -35.90 -3.61 11.55
N ALA A 72 -36.90 -4.35 12.02
CA ALA A 72 -37.31 -5.62 11.44
C ALA A 72 -37.83 -5.45 9.99
N ALA A 73 -38.65 -4.41 9.74
CA ALA A 73 -39.14 -4.10 8.41
C ALA A 73 -38.01 -3.69 7.45
N SER A 74 -37.09 -2.83 7.91
CA SER A 74 -35.89 -2.42 7.15
C SER A 74 -35.03 -3.63 6.80
N SER A 75 -34.77 -4.50 7.77
CA SER A 75 -33.99 -5.73 7.57
C SER A 75 -34.65 -6.68 6.58
N ALA A 76 -35.97 -6.87 6.70
CA ALA A 76 -36.74 -7.69 5.75
C ALA A 76 -36.71 -7.11 4.33
N ALA A 77 -36.79 -5.79 4.19
CA ALA A 77 -36.71 -5.11 2.91
C ALA A 77 -35.30 -5.21 2.28
N ILE A 78 -34.23 -5.03 3.07
CA ILE A 78 -32.85 -5.24 2.60
C ILE A 78 -32.68 -6.69 2.13
N ASN A 79 -33.12 -7.67 2.92
CA ASN A 79 -33.06 -9.08 2.54
C ASN A 79 -33.83 -9.35 1.25
N HIS A 80 -34.97 -8.70 1.05
CA HIS A 80 -35.72 -8.83 -0.19
C HIS A 80 -34.97 -8.23 -1.38
N ILE A 81 -34.33 -7.06 -1.20
CA ILE A 81 -33.52 -6.41 -2.24
C ILE A 81 -32.35 -7.31 -2.64
N LEU A 82 -31.62 -7.87 -1.68
CA LEU A 82 -30.44 -8.71 -1.93
C LEU A 82 -30.78 -10.04 -2.62
N ASN A 83 -31.94 -10.62 -2.33
CA ASN A 83 -32.34 -11.93 -2.87
C ASN A 83 -33.11 -11.87 -4.20
N ASN A 84 -33.56 -10.69 -4.63
CA ASN A 84 -34.35 -10.54 -5.85
C ASN A 84 -33.62 -9.65 -6.86
N PRO A 85 -32.86 -10.21 -7.81
CA PRO A 85 -32.19 -9.43 -8.83
C PRO A 85 -33.23 -8.66 -9.66
N LEU A 86 -33.10 -7.33 -9.66
CA LEU A 86 -33.98 -6.44 -10.41
C LEU A 86 -33.39 -6.17 -11.80
N SER A 87 -34.26 -6.00 -12.80
CA SER A 87 -33.83 -5.39 -14.07
C SER A 87 -33.42 -3.94 -13.83
N ASN A 88 -32.54 -3.42 -14.69
CA ASN A 88 -32.01 -2.05 -14.57
C ASN A 88 -33.13 -0.99 -14.43
N ASP A 89 -34.21 -1.10 -15.21
CA ASP A 89 -35.35 -0.18 -15.12
C ASP A 89 -36.06 -0.24 -13.76
N LYS A 90 -36.23 -1.45 -13.22
CA LYS A 90 -36.87 -1.66 -11.91
C LYS A 90 -35.97 -1.20 -10.77
N HIS A 91 -34.65 -1.38 -10.91
CA HIS A 91 -33.67 -0.89 -9.96
C HIS A 91 -33.74 0.63 -9.85
N MET A 92 -33.69 1.33 -10.98
CA MET A 92 -33.77 2.79 -11.01
C MET A 92 -35.12 3.31 -10.51
N ALA A 93 -36.22 2.67 -10.89
CA ALA A 93 -37.55 3.04 -10.39
C ALA A 93 -37.66 2.88 -8.87
N LEU A 94 -37.08 1.81 -8.31
CA LEU A 94 -37.03 1.61 -6.86
C LEU A 94 -36.13 2.64 -6.18
N LEU A 95 -34.95 2.92 -6.74
CA LEU A 95 -34.03 3.93 -6.22
C LEU A 95 -34.70 5.31 -6.13
N GLU A 96 -35.41 5.73 -7.17
CA GLU A 96 -36.18 6.98 -7.17
C GLU A 96 -37.27 7.00 -6.09
N ASN A 97 -37.81 5.84 -5.71
CA ASN A 97 -38.80 5.73 -4.64
C ASN A 97 -38.20 5.69 -3.22
N ILE A 98 -36.90 5.45 -3.06
CA ILE A 98 -36.29 5.29 -1.73
C ILE A 98 -35.14 6.26 -1.45
N ARG A 99 -34.68 7.01 -2.46
CA ARG A 99 -33.55 7.94 -2.37
C ARG A 99 -33.73 9.05 -1.32
N HIS A 100 -34.96 9.41 -0.97
CA HIS A 100 -35.24 10.37 0.12
C HIS A 100 -34.92 9.80 1.51
N TYR A 101 -34.82 8.48 1.67
CA TYR A 101 -34.42 7.85 2.93
C TYR A 101 -32.92 7.98 3.22
N MET A 102 -32.09 8.46 2.29
CA MET A 102 -30.65 8.66 2.52
C MET A 102 -30.36 9.62 3.69
N ASP A 103 -31.26 10.56 3.95
CA ASP A 103 -31.11 11.57 5.01
C ASP A 103 -31.62 11.07 6.37
N LEU A 104 -32.16 9.85 6.44
CA LEU A 104 -32.76 9.28 7.64
C LEU A 104 -31.91 8.14 8.19
N PRO A 105 -31.21 8.32 9.32
CA PRO A 105 -30.29 7.31 9.84
C PRO A 105 -30.91 5.92 10.00
N GLN A 106 -32.19 5.82 10.38
CA GLN A 106 -32.88 4.55 10.60
C GLN A 106 -33.19 3.77 9.30
N LEU A 107 -33.24 4.46 8.16
CA LEU A 107 -33.62 3.89 6.86
C LEU A 107 -32.53 4.03 5.79
N GLN A 108 -31.43 4.73 6.10
CA GLN A 108 -30.34 5.06 5.18
C GLN A 108 -29.73 3.82 4.52
N GLN A 109 -29.71 2.67 5.21
CA GLN A 109 -29.17 1.43 4.66
C GLN A 109 -29.97 0.92 3.45
N LEU A 110 -31.27 1.20 3.34
CA LEU A 110 -32.08 0.75 2.19
C LEU A 110 -31.57 1.28 0.85
N PRO A 111 -31.46 2.61 0.63
CA PRO A 111 -30.89 3.14 -0.61
C PRO A 111 -29.42 2.76 -0.76
N LEU A 112 -28.62 2.72 0.30
CA LEU A 112 -27.20 2.37 0.20
C LEU A 112 -26.99 0.92 -0.29
N GLN A 113 -27.73 -0.04 0.25
CA GLN A 113 -27.67 -1.44 -0.21
C GLN A 113 -28.11 -1.58 -1.66
N LEU A 114 -29.15 -0.84 -2.07
CA LEU A 114 -29.57 -0.83 -3.47
C LEU A 114 -28.45 -0.30 -4.38
N LEU A 115 -27.83 0.83 -4.03
CA LEU A 115 -26.71 1.40 -4.79
C LEU A 115 -25.50 0.44 -4.87
N ASP A 116 -25.20 -0.28 -3.80
CA ASP A 116 -24.08 -1.24 -3.74
C ASP A 116 -24.26 -2.44 -4.69
N MET A 117 -25.50 -2.83 -4.99
CA MET A 117 -25.78 -3.92 -5.94
C MET A 117 -25.47 -3.54 -7.40
N GLN A 118 -25.58 -2.27 -7.77
CA GLN A 118 -25.27 -1.77 -9.12
C GLN A 118 -24.49 -0.44 -9.06
N PRO A 119 -23.23 -0.45 -8.58
CA PRO A 119 -22.45 0.77 -8.36
C PRO A 119 -22.25 1.60 -9.65
N GLN A 120 -22.16 0.93 -10.81
CA GLN A 120 -22.02 1.57 -12.11
C GLN A 120 -23.23 2.41 -12.55
N MET A 121 -24.39 2.24 -11.89
CA MET A 121 -25.64 2.95 -12.22
C MET A 121 -25.95 4.12 -11.28
N ILE A 122 -25.05 4.44 -10.34
CA ILE A 122 -25.28 5.51 -9.36
C ILE A 122 -25.40 6.87 -10.09
N PRO A 123 -26.53 7.58 -9.95
CA PRO A 123 -26.71 8.91 -10.53
C PRO A 123 -25.74 9.96 -9.99
N PHE A 124 -25.33 10.91 -10.85
CA PHE A 124 -24.38 11.96 -10.50
C PHE A 124 -24.84 12.84 -9.32
N ASP A 125 -26.12 13.17 -9.27
CA ASP A 125 -26.71 13.98 -8.19
C ASP A 125 -26.69 13.25 -6.83
N ILE A 126 -26.77 11.91 -6.84
CA ILE A 126 -26.58 11.09 -5.64
C ILE A 126 -25.10 11.08 -5.24
N CYS A 127 -24.18 10.93 -6.18
CA CYS A 127 -22.74 11.02 -5.92
C CYS A 127 -22.36 12.37 -5.29
N GLU A 128 -22.89 13.48 -5.82
CA GLU A 128 -22.66 14.82 -5.29
C GLU A 128 -23.20 14.95 -3.87
N LYS A 129 -24.40 14.41 -3.61
CA LYS A 129 -25.01 14.40 -2.27
C LYS A 129 -24.17 13.63 -1.25
N ILE A 130 -23.68 12.43 -1.61
CA ILE A 130 -22.84 11.62 -0.73
C ILE A 130 -21.51 12.34 -0.47
N SER A 131 -20.87 12.88 -1.52
CA SER A 131 -19.58 13.57 -1.40
C SER A 131 -19.63 14.81 -0.49
N LYS A 132 -20.77 15.49 -0.42
CA LYS A 132 -20.96 16.67 0.45
C LYS A 132 -21.30 16.33 1.91
N SER A 133 -21.62 15.07 2.22
CA SER A 133 -22.07 14.65 3.55
C SER A 133 -21.11 13.62 4.15
N PRO A 134 -20.22 14.03 5.08
CA PRO A 134 -19.23 13.13 5.68
C PRO A 134 -19.86 11.90 6.35
N ARG A 135 -20.97 12.09 7.07
CA ARG A 135 -21.69 10.98 7.74
C ARG A 135 -22.25 9.96 6.75
N LEU A 136 -22.79 10.42 5.62
CA LEU A 136 -23.33 9.54 4.60
C LEU A 136 -22.20 8.81 3.87
N TYR A 137 -21.11 9.52 3.56
CA TYR A 137 -19.92 8.93 2.97
C TYR A 137 -19.29 7.83 3.84
N GLU A 138 -19.21 8.04 5.15
CA GLU A 138 -18.70 7.04 6.10
C GLU A 138 -19.52 5.74 6.06
N SER A 139 -20.85 5.85 6.00
CA SER A 139 -21.78 4.71 5.90
C SER A 139 -21.72 3.94 4.57
N CYS A 140 -21.09 4.48 3.53
CA CYS A 140 -21.01 3.81 2.23
C CYS A 140 -20.03 2.64 2.23
N SER A 141 -20.37 1.59 1.47
CA SER A 141 -19.49 0.48 1.14
C SER A 141 -18.29 0.96 0.31
N THR A 142 -17.26 0.11 0.21
CA THR A 142 -16.11 0.38 -0.66
C THR A 142 -16.50 0.47 -2.12
N ASN A 143 -17.49 -0.30 -2.61
CA ASN A 143 -17.88 -0.24 -4.02
C ASN A 143 -18.50 1.11 -4.39
N ILE A 144 -19.38 1.65 -3.52
CA ILE A 144 -19.93 2.99 -3.69
C ILE A 144 -18.79 4.02 -3.64
N LYS A 145 -17.88 3.90 -2.66
CA LYS A 145 -16.73 4.80 -2.54
C LYS A 145 -15.84 4.78 -3.79
N ARG A 146 -15.59 3.62 -4.41
CA ARG A 146 -14.84 3.53 -5.68
C ARG A 146 -15.50 4.33 -6.80
N VAL A 147 -16.82 4.30 -6.92
CA VAL A 147 -17.55 5.13 -7.92
C VAL A 147 -17.34 6.61 -7.64
N LEU A 148 -17.42 7.02 -6.37
CA LEU A 148 -17.12 8.41 -5.97
C LEU A 148 -15.67 8.79 -6.28
N TRP A 149 -14.71 7.91 -6.01
CA TRP A 149 -13.29 8.12 -6.27
C TRP A 149 -12.96 8.24 -7.76
N GLN A 150 -13.63 7.46 -8.61
CA GLN A 150 -13.51 7.60 -10.07
C GLN A 150 -14.01 8.96 -10.57
N GLN A 151 -15.03 9.53 -9.92
CA GLN A 151 -15.61 10.82 -10.30
C GLN A 151 -14.86 12.00 -9.67
N ASN A 152 -14.25 11.81 -8.51
CA ASN A 152 -13.56 12.84 -7.75
C ASN A 152 -12.18 12.33 -7.28
N SER A 153 -11.15 12.69 -8.05
CA SER A 153 -9.76 12.32 -7.77
C SER A 153 -9.22 12.92 -6.47
N ASP A 154 -9.70 14.09 -6.05
CA ASP A 154 -9.27 14.72 -4.81
C ASP A 154 -9.77 13.93 -3.60
N LEU A 155 -11.02 13.46 -3.65
CA LEU A 155 -11.58 12.59 -2.62
C LEU A 155 -10.81 11.27 -2.51
N PHE A 156 -10.43 10.69 -3.65
CA PHE A 156 -9.57 9.51 -3.68
C PHE A 156 -8.20 9.79 -3.07
N ARG A 157 -7.55 10.90 -3.48
CA ARG A 157 -6.25 11.31 -2.97
C ARG A 157 -6.26 11.51 -1.46
N GLN A 158 -7.30 12.15 -0.92
CA GLN A 158 -7.50 12.32 0.52
C GLN A 158 -7.61 11.00 1.27
N HIS A 159 -8.23 9.98 0.67
CA HIS A 159 -8.32 8.64 1.26
C HIS A 159 -6.99 7.88 1.18
N MET A 160 -6.32 7.92 0.02
CA MET A 160 -5.12 7.12 -0.26
C MET A 160 -3.86 7.67 0.38
N PHE A 161 -3.73 8.99 0.47
CA PHE A 161 -2.51 9.64 0.95
C PHE A 161 -2.10 9.18 2.37
N PRO A 162 -3.01 9.14 3.37
CA PRO A 162 -2.67 8.62 4.70
C PRO A 162 -2.22 7.16 4.70
N LEU A 163 -2.80 6.32 3.82
CA LEU A 163 -2.44 4.90 3.72
C LEU A 163 -1.04 4.73 3.14
N ILE A 164 -0.73 5.47 2.08
CA ILE A 164 0.61 5.46 1.45
C ILE A 164 1.66 5.96 2.44
N GLN A 165 1.39 7.08 3.12
CA GLN A 165 2.31 7.64 4.10
C GLN A 165 2.54 6.68 5.27
N SER A 166 1.46 6.04 5.77
CA SER A 166 1.56 5.03 6.83
C SER A 166 2.40 3.81 6.42
N TYR A 167 2.40 3.42 5.15
CA TYR A 167 3.28 2.36 4.65
C TYR A 167 4.74 2.81 4.66
N VAL A 168 5.01 3.99 4.09
CA VAL A 168 6.38 4.49 3.88
C VAL A 168 7.07 4.87 5.20
N ASP A 169 6.32 5.38 6.16
CA ASP A 169 6.83 5.79 7.48
C ASP A 169 6.84 4.65 8.50
N SER A 170 6.48 3.42 8.10
CA SER A 170 6.47 2.28 9.01
C SER A 170 7.91 1.94 9.46
N GLU A 171 8.18 2.12 10.76
CA GLU A 171 9.48 1.77 11.38
C GLU A 171 9.85 0.30 11.17
N ASP A 172 8.86 -0.59 11.26
CA ASP A 172 9.01 -2.02 10.98
C ASP A 172 9.52 -2.27 9.56
N LEU A 173 8.93 -1.61 8.56
CA LEU A 173 9.32 -1.76 7.16
C LEU A 173 10.68 -1.13 6.89
N LEU A 174 10.97 0.02 7.51
CA LEU A 174 12.26 0.66 7.45
C LEU A 174 13.36 -0.25 8.01
N TRP A 175 13.13 -0.86 9.17
CA TRP A 175 14.06 -1.81 9.76
C TRP A 175 14.27 -3.03 8.85
N MET A 176 13.20 -3.63 8.31
CA MET A 176 13.31 -4.75 7.36
C MET A 176 14.11 -4.36 6.11
N SER A 177 14.00 -3.11 5.65
CA SER A 177 14.76 -2.63 4.48
C SER A 177 16.27 -2.48 4.74
N ARG A 178 16.71 -2.53 6.00
CA ARG A 178 18.11 -2.46 6.42
C ARG A 178 18.71 -3.82 6.78
N GLU A 179 17.86 -4.82 7.00
CA GLU A 179 18.26 -6.20 7.32
C GLU A 179 18.08 -7.06 6.07
N MET A 180 19.17 -7.28 5.35
CA MET A 180 19.17 -7.95 4.05
C MET A 180 19.85 -9.33 4.08
N THR A 181 20.02 -9.94 5.25
CA THR A 181 20.53 -11.33 5.31
C THR A 181 19.54 -12.32 4.67
N THR A 182 20.08 -13.38 4.06
CA THR A 182 19.32 -14.31 3.23
C THR A 182 18.08 -14.91 3.91
N GLY A 183 18.19 -15.30 5.18
CA GLY A 183 17.08 -15.88 5.94
C GLY A 183 16.01 -14.86 6.38
N ALA A 184 16.38 -13.58 6.44
CA ALA A 184 15.49 -12.50 6.86
C ALA A 184 14.63 -12.01 5.68
N VAL A 185 15.23 -11.81 4.49
CA VAL A 185 14.54 -11.23 3.33
C VAL A 185 13.31 -12.05 2.90
N MET A 186 13.40 -13.38 2.87
CA MET A 186 12.24 -14.24 2.54
C MET A 186 11.07 -14.00 3.50
N LYS A 187 11.34 -13.94 4.81
CA LYS A 187 10.32 -13.70 5.84
C LYS A 187 9.75 -12.29 5.71
N PHE A 188 10.59 -11.32 5.37
CA PHE A 188 10.19 -9.93 5.20
C PHE A 188 9.26 -9.74 4.02
N THR A 189 9.52 -10.36 2.86
CA THR A 189 8.61 -10.27 1.71
C THR A 189 7.18 -10.64 2.09
N SER A 190 6.98 -11.76 2.81
CA SER A 190 5.65 -12.14 3.29
C SER A 190 5.07 -11.15 4.31
N ARG A 191 5.89 -10.61 5.23
CA ARG A 191 5.45 -9.64 6.23
C ARG A 191 5.07 -8.29 5.61
N ARG A 192 5.82 -7.81 4.61
CA ARG A 192 5.52 -6.57 3.88
C ARG A 192 4.17 -6.66 3.16
N ARG A 193 3.88 -7.78 2.50
CA ARG A 193 2.59 -8.01 1.81
C ARG A 193 1.39 -8.14 2.75
N LYS A 194 1.64 -8.45 4.02
CA LYS A 194 0.62 -8.48 5.08
C LYS A 194 0.52 -7.16 5.86
N ASN A 195 1.26 -6.14 5.46
CA ASN A 195 1.16 -4.82 6.09
C ASN A 195 -0.26 -4.27 5.91
N LYS A 196 -0.85 -3.79 6.99
CA LYS A 196 -2.23 -3.28 7.01
C LYS A 196 -2.46 -2.20 5.96
N SER A 197 -1.56 -1.22 5.86
CA SER A 197 -1.72 -0.08 4.95
C SER A 197 -1.68 -0.52 3.49
N LEU A 198 -0.84 -1.49 3.13
CA LEU A 198 -0.81 -2.07 1.79
C LEU A 198 -2.10 -2.85 1.47
N LEU A 199 -2.61 -3.63 2.43
CA LEU A 199 -3.87 -4.35 2.27
C LEU A 199 -5.06 -3.38 2.14
N ASP A 200 -5.08 -2.30 2.92
CA ASP A 200 -6.11 -1.26 2.86
C ASP A 200 -6.03 -0.50 1.52
N ILE A 201 -4.82 -0.23 0.99
CA ILE A 201 -4.59 0.32 -0.37
C ILE A 201 -5.17 -0.62 -1.44
N SER A 202 -4.80 -1.90 -1.39
CA SER A 202 -5.29 -2.90 -2.36
C SER A 202 -6.81 -3.07 -2.28
N ALA A 203 -7.38 -3.07 -1.08
CA ALA A 203 -8.81 -3.14 -0.86
C ALA A 203 -9.54 -1.90 -1.39
N ALA A 204 -8.97 -0.69 -1.25
CA ALA A 204 -9.55 0.52 -1.82
C ALA A 204 -9.60 0.45 -3.36
N ILE A 205 -8.49 0.04 -3.99
CA ILE A 205 -8.39 -0.10 -5.45
C ILE A 205 -9.32 -1.21 -5.98
N GLY A 206 -9.30 -2.39 -5.35
CA GLY A 206 -9.98 -3.58 -5.87
C GLY A 206 -9.45 -3.99 -7.25
N ALA A 207 -10.36 -4.27 -8.18
CA ALA A 207 -10.03 -4.57 -9.59
C ALA A 207 -10.04 -3.33 -10.51
N ASP A 208 -10.12 -2.13 -9.94
CA ASP A 208 -10.28 -0.91 -10.72
C ASP A 208 -8.95 -0.39 -11.27
N LEU A 209 -8.75 -0.56 -12.59
CA LEU A 209 -7.53 -0.10 -13.27
C LEU A 209 -7.32 1.42 -13.15
N ARG A 210 -8.38 2.22 -13.16
CA ARG A 210 -8.25 3.69 -13.11
C ARG A 210 -7.77 4.14 -11.73
N LEU A 211 -8.33 3.59 -10.66
CA LEU A 211 -7.88 3.86 -9.29
C LEU A 211 -6.47 3.32 -9.05
N TYR A 212 -6.13 2.18 -9.64
CA TYR A 212 -4.77 1.65 -9.61
C TYR A 212 -3.78 2.63 -10.24
N MET A 213 -4.04 3.09 -11.46
CA MET A 213 -3.17 4.05 -12.16
C MET A 213 -3.07 5.40 -11.45
N GLN A 214 -4.17 5.89 -10.86
CA GLN A 214 -4.13 7.08 -9.99
C GLN A 214 -3.23 6.87 -8.77
N THR A 215 -3.29 5.69 -8.14
CA THR A 215 -2.42 5.33 -7.01
C THR A 215 -0.95 5.31 -7.44
N LEU A 216 -0.64 4.75 -8.61
CA LEU A 216 0.72 4.77 -9.15
C LEU A 216 1.22 6.21 -9.38
N GLY A 217 0.35 7.08 -9.91
CA GLY A 217 0.64 8.51 -10.05
C GLY A 217 0.99 9.17 -8.71
N MET A 218 0.20 8.90 -7.67
CA MET A 218 0.48 9.41 -6.32
C MET A 218 1.82 8.89 -5.76
N ILE A 219 2.11 7.60 -5.90
CA ILE A 219 3.39 7.01 -5.46
C ILE A 219 4.55 7.70 -6.17
N ARG A 220 4.41 7.95 -7.48
CA ARG A 220 5.43 8.62 -8.30
C ARG A 220 5.64 10.08 -7.88
N GLU A 221 4.57 10.84 -7.69
CA GLU A 221 4.64 12.23 -7.20
C GLU A 221 5.35 12.31 -5.85
N LEU A 222 4.95 11.49 -4.87
CA LEU A 222 5.54 11.48 -3.54
C LEU A 222 6.99 11.01 -3.54
N PHE A 223 7.34 10.06 -4.42
CA PHE A 223 8.72 9.67 -4.63
C PHE A 223 9.56 10.83 -5.18
N LEU A 224 9.05 11.60 -6.13
CA LEU A 224 9.75 12.77 -6.67
C LEU A 224 10.02 13.83 -5.60
N ASP A 225 9.06 14.05 -4.71
CA ASP A 225 9.17 15.06 -3.65
C ASP A 225 10.17 14.66 -2.55
N THR A 226 10.28 13.37 -2.25
CA THR A 226 11.03 12.87 -1.07
C THR A 226 12.30 12.10 -1.40
N ASN A 227 12.41 11.55 -2.62
CA ASN A 227 13.40 10.55 -3.03
C ASN A 227 13.48 9.33 -2.09
N ASN A 228 12.38 8.97 -1.41
CA ASN A 228 12.37 7.88 -0.45
C ASN A 228 12.23 6.50 -1.16
N PRO A 229 13.22 5.60 -1.07
CA PRO A 229 13.17 4.29 -1.76
C PRO A 229 12.07 3.34 -1.24
N ALA A 230 11.41 3.65 -0.12
CA ALA A 230 10.23 2.93 0.34
C ALA A 230 9.07 2.98 -0.67
N PHE A 231 8.93 4.06 -1.45
CA PHE A 231 7.93 4.14 -2.53
C PHE A 231 8.19 3.12 -3.65
N GLY A 232 9.46 2.85 -3.97
CA GLY A 232 9.82 1.77 -4.90
C GLY A 232 9.45 0.38 -4.37
N THR A 233 9.57 0.19 -3.06
CA THR A 233 9.14 -1.04 -2.38
C THR A 233 7.61 -1.16 -2.37
N LEU A 234 6.89 -0.07 -2.07
CA LEU A 234 5.43 -0.03 -2.16
C LEU A 234 4.95 -0.36 -3.58
N ARG A 235 5.57 0.24 -4.61
CA ARG A 235 5.24 -0.04 -6.02
C ARG A 235 5.41 -1.51 -6.39
N LEU A 236 6.50 -2.14 -5.93
CA LEU A 236 6.79 -3.56 -6.14
C LEU A 236 5.79 -4.44 -5.38
N ASP A 237 5.62 -4.22 -4.08
CA ASP A 237 4.75 -5.04 -3.25
C ASP A 237 3.28 -4.91 -3.68
N LEU A 238 2.85 -3.74 -4.17
CA LEU A 238 1.49 -3.52 -4.68
C LEU A 238 1.19 -4.37 -5.92
N ILE A 239 2.05 -4.36 -6.95
CA ILE A 239 1.81 -5.17 -8.15
C ILE A 239 1.91 -6.67 -7.85
N MET A 240 2.79 -7.06 -6.93
CA MET A 240 2.87 -8.46 -6.49
C MET A 240 1.65 -8.88 -5.68
N LEU A 241 1.07 -8.00 -4.87
CA LEU A 241 -0.18 -8.27 -4.17
C LEU A 241 -1.37 -8.38 -5.13
N MET A 242 -1.44 -7.53 -6.17
CA MET A 242 -2.44 -7.66 -7.22
C MET A 242 -2.29 -8.98 -8.00
N HIS A 243 -1.05 -9.41 -8.22
CA HIS A 243 -0.73 -10.73 -8.79
C HIS A 243 -1.19 -11.89 -7.90
N GLU A 244 -0.92 -11.84 -6.60
CA GLU A 244 -1.36 -12.87 -5.64
C GLU A 244 -2.89 -12.96 -5.52
N ASN A 245 -3.59 -11.83 -5.69
CA ASN A 245 -5.04 -11.74 -5.68
C ASN A 245 -5.70 -12.03 -7.04
N ASP A 246 -4.92 -12.42 -8.06
CA ASP A 246 -5.39 -12.75 -9.41
C ASP A 246 -6.23 -11.65 -10.08
N VAL A 247 -5.83 -10.39 -9.89
CA VAL A 247 -6.50 -9.22 -10.48
C VAL A 247 -6.03 -9.02 -11.92
N SER A 248 -6.54 -9.84 -12.85
CA SER A 248 -6.09 -9.91 -14.25
C SER A 248 -6.07 -8.57 -14.98
N ASP A 249 -7.08 -7.73 -14.75
CA ASP A 249 -7.20 -6.43 -15.42
C ASP A 249 -6.04 -5.50 -15.07
N ILE A 250 -5.55 -5.56 -13.83
CA ILE A 250 -4.38 -4.77 -13.40
C ILE A 250 -3.10 -5.42 -13.88
N ILE A 251 -2.96 -6.74 -13.71
CA ILE A 251 -1.75 -7.48 -14.06
C ILE A 251 -1.45 -7.38 -15.56
N GLY A 252 -2.49 -7.46 -16.40
CA GLY A 252 -2.37 -7.40 -17.85
C GLY A 252 -1.92 -6.04 -18.39
N ASP A 253 -2.32 -4.95 -17.71
CA ASP A 253 -2.06 -3.58 -18.15
C ASP A 253 -0.87 -2.91 -17.43
N ASP A 254 -0.40 -3.45 -16.31
CA ASP A 254 0.79 -2.92 -15.64
C ASP A 254 2.07 -3.23 -16.43
N ILE A 255 2.63 -2.19 -17.04
CA ILE A 255 3.86 -2.26 -17.85
C ILE A 255 5.07 -2.83 -17.10
N CYS A 256 5.09 -2.80 -15.78
CA CYS A 256 6.19 -3.31 -14.96
C CYS A 256 5.92 -4.69 -14.36
N HIS A 257 4.74 -5.31 -14.54
CA HIS A 257 4.48 -6.65 -14.01
C HIS A 257 5.51 -7.69 -14.50
N GLY A 258 5.83 -7.64 -15.80
CA GLY A 258 6.82 -8.52 -16.42
C GLY A 258 8.26 -8.35 -15.90
N LEU A 259 8.58 -7.21 -15.27
CA LEU A 259 9.83 -6.99 -14.55
C LEU A 259 9.70 -7.42 -13.08
N ALA A 260 8.65 -6.96 -12.43
CA ALA A 260 8.40 -7.14 -11.00
C ALA A 260 8.36 -8.62 -10.62
N TRP A 261 7.68 -9.46 -11.39
CA TRP A 261 7.54 -10.87 -11.08
C TRP A 261 8.88 -11.64 -11.07
N PRO A 262 9.68 -11.68 -12.16
CA PRO A 262 10.96 -12.37 -12.13
C PRO A 262 11.93 -11.75 -11.12
N LEU A 263 11.90 -10.43 -10.92
CA LEU A 263 12.72 -9.73 -9.93
C LEU A 263 12.34 -10.15 -8.50
N ASP A 264 11.05 -10.23 -8.20
CA ASP A 264 10.54 -10.64 -6.89
C ASP A 264 10.90 -12.08 -6.54
N ALA A 265 10.91 -12.97 -7.54
CA ALA A 265 11.42 -14.32 -7.37
C ALA A 265 12.91 -14.32 -6.99
N CYS A 266 13.71 -13.41 -7.58
CA CYS A 266 15.11 -13.24 -7.20
C CYS A 266 15.24 -12.69 -5.78
N ILE A 267 14.44 -11.70 -5.40
CA ILE A 267 14.43 -11.12 -4.05
C ILE A 267 14.07 -12.18 -3.01
N THR A 268 13.02 -12.95 -3.25
CA THR A 268 12.53 -13.96 -2.29
C THR A 268 13.52 -15.11 -2.14
N LYS A 269 14.19 -15.52 -3.23
CA LYS A 269 15.18 -16.61 -3.20
C LYS A 269 16.60 -16.15 -2.89
N GLN A 270 16.84 -14.83 -2.89
CA GLN A 270 18.17 -14.22 -2.78
C GLN A 270 19.17 -14.84 -3.77
N LEU A 271 18.66 -15.12 -4.97
CA LEU A 271 19.40 -15.83 -6.01
C LEU A 271 18.97 -15.31 -7.38
N MET A 272 19.95 -14.90 -8.18
CA MET A 272 19.79 -14.50 -9.57
C MET A 272 20.69 -15.39 -10.42
N ASP A 273 20.12 -16.45 -11.00
CA ASP A 273 20.81 -17.37 -11.90
C ASP A 273 20.67 -16.93 -13.37
N ASP A 274 21.39 -17.60 -14.28
CA ASP A 274 21.36 -17.30 -15.72
C ASP A 274 19.94 -17.31 -16.30
N ARG A 275 19.07 -18.21 -15.80
CA ARG A 275 17.67 -18.27 -16.23
C ARG A 275 16.91 -17.01 -15.81
N ARG A 276 17.06 -16.56 -14.57
CA ARG A 276 16.42 -15.34 -14.07
C ARG A 276 16.92 -14.11 -14.80
N VAL A 277 18.21 -14.07 -15.12
CA VAL A 277 18.81 -13.00 -15.91
C VAL A 277 18.21 -12.97 -17.32
N GLN A 278 18.04 -14.12 -17.98
CA GLN A 278 17.37 -14.20 -19.28
C GLN A 278 15.90 -13.78 -19.20
N GLU A 279 15.16 -14.21 -18.17
CA GLU A 279 13.77 -13.77 -17.94
C GLU A 279 13.70 -12.24 -17.80
N LEU A 280 14.58 -11.63 -17.00
CA LEU A 280 14.67 -10.17 -16.85
C LEU A 280 15.09 -9.48 -18.15
N GLN A 281 16.09 -9.98 -18.88
CA GLN A 281 16.51 -9.41 -20.16
C GLN A 281 15.40 -9.44 -21.21
N SER A 282 14.64 -10.55 -21.27
CA SER A 282 13.51 -10.70 -22.18
C SER A 282 12.38 -9.68 -21.95
N TYR A 283 12.29 -9.11 -20.74
CA TYR A 283 11.39 -7.99 -20.47
C TYR A 283 11.87 -6.71 -21.17
N PHE A 284 13.18 -6.40 -21.10
CA PHE A 284 13.75 -5.22 -21.74
C PHE A 284 13.73 -5.32 -23.27
N ASP A 285 13.87 -6.53 -23.85
CA ASP A 285 13.84 -6.76 -25.30
C ASP A 285 12.48 -6.41 -25.95
N ARG A 286 11.42 -6.21 -25.16
CA ARG A 286 10.10 -5.79 -25.64
C ARG A 286 10.06 -4.30 -26.03
N PHE A 287 11.05 -3.54 -25.59
CA PHE A 287 11.11 -2.10 -25.75
C PHE A 287 12.32 -1.70 -26.58
N ASN A 288 12.18 -0.60 -27.30
CA ASN A 288 13.31 0.13 -27.86
C ASN A 288 13.69 1.28 -26.91
N ASN A 289 14.77 2.00 -27.22
CA ASN A 289 15.23 3.10 -26.36
C ASN A 289 14.25 4.27 -26.28
N GLU A 290 13.33 4.41 -27.22
CA GLU A 290 12.38 5.54 -27.31
C GLU A 290 11.09 5.29 -26.49
N ASN A 291 10.65 4.04 -26.38
CA ASN A 291 9.43 3.65 -25.68
C ASN A 291 9.67 2.95 -24.33
N MET A 292 10.94 2.84 -23.90
CA MET A 292 11.28 2.23 -22.61
C MET A 292 10.70 3.04 -21.44
N PRO A 293 9.94 2.41 -20.52
CA PRO A 293 9.33 3.08 -19.38
C PRO A 293 10.34 3.30 -18.25
N TYR A 294 11.39 4.07 -18.50
CA TYR A 294 12.51 4.29 -17.56
C TYR A 294 12.04 4.73 -16.17
N GLY A 295 11.05 5.62 -16.09
CA GLY A 295 10.53 6.11 -14.81
C GLY A 295 9.90 4.99 -13.96
N GLU A 296 9.03 4.18 -14.55
CA GLU A 296 8.34 3.10 -13.82
C GLU A 296 9.30 1.97 -13.43
N ILE A 297 10.22 1.60 -14.33
CA ILE A 297 11.25 0.59 -14.07
C ILE A 297 12.18 1.07 -12.96
N SER A 298 12.68 2.31 -13.07
CA SER A 298 13.63 2.85 -12.09
C SER A 298 13.00 2.99 -10.70
N LEU A 299 11.71 3.29 -10.60
CA LEU A 299 10.98 3.31 -9.34
C LEU A 299 11.00 1.94 -8.66
N ILE A 300 10.70 0.84 -9.36
CA ILE A 300 10.79 -0.52 -8.79
C ILE A 300 12.24 -0.88 -8.42
N LEU A 301 13.20 -0.52 -9.28
CA LEU A 301 14.62 -0.75 -9.03
C LEU A 301 15.17 0.14 -7.90
N SER A 302 14.46 1.20 -7.51
CA SER A 302 14.84 2.04 -6.37
C SER A 302 14.62 1.32 -5.02
N SER A 303 13.80 0.26 -5.00
CA SER A 303 13.59 -0.55 -3.79
C SER A 303 14.92 -1.09 -3.25
N PRO A 304 15.17 -0.99 -1.93
CA PRO A 304 16.38 -1.54 -1.32
C PRO A 304 16.56 -3.04 -1.59
N TYR A 305 15.46 -3.80 -1.67
CA TYR A 305 15.49 -5.24 -1.95
C TYR A 305 15.94 -5.54 -3.39
N SER A 306 15.43 -4.78 -4.36
CA SER A 306 15.85 -4.86 -5.77
C SER A 306 17.33 -4.55 -5.92
N ARG A 307 17.80 -3.47 -5.27
CA ARG A 307 19.22 -3.07 -5.30
C ARG A 307 20.10 -4.14 -4.65
N HIS A 308 19.67 -4.70 -3.52
CA HIS A 308 20.42 -5.71 -2.79
C HIS A 308 20.63 -6.97 -3.64
N VAL A 309 19.58 -7.53 -4.24
CA VAL A 309 19.71 -8.76 -5.05
C VAL A 309 20.57 -8.53 -6.30
N LEU A 310 20.49 -7.34 -6.91
CA LEU A 310 21.35 -6.98 -8.04
C LEU A 310 22.82 -6.83 -7.61
N ALA A 311 23.07 -6.26 -6.43
CA ALA A 311 24.41 -6.11 -5.87
C ALA A 311 25.02 -7.48 -5.49
N GLN A 312 24.23 -8.38 -4.91
CA GLN A 312 24.62 -9.78 -4.68
C GLN A 312 24.97 -10.47 -6.00
N TYR A 313 24.20 -10.26 -7.06
CA TYR A 313 24.50 -10.84 -8.36
C TYR A 313 25.81 -10.29 -8.94
N VAL A 314 26.07 -8.98 -8.82
CA VAL A 314 27.37 -8.39 -9.17
C VAL A 314 28.50 -9.06 -8.39
N LEU A 315 28.35 -9.21 -7.08
CA LEU A 315 29.36 -9.86 -6.23
C LEU A 315 29.61 -11.30 -6.67
N SER A 316 28.57 -12.07 -6.98
CA SER A 316 28.74 -13.45 -7.47
C SER A 316 29.51 -13.52 -8.79
N ILE A 317 29.29 -12.56 -9.71
CA ILE A 317 30.08 -12.50 -10.95
C ILE A 317 31.54 -12.16 -10.64
N LEU A 318 31.81 -11.25 -9.68
CA LEU A 318 33.17 -10.91 -9.28
C LEU A 318 33.89 -12.13 -8.70
N GLU A 319 33.25 -12.89 -7.83
CA GLU A 319 33.83 -14.10 -7.22
C GLU A 319 34.19 -15.19 -8.24
N ASP A 320 33.51 -15.20 -9.39
CA ASP A 320 33.79 -16.10 -10.52
C ASP A 320 34.93 -15.61 -11.45
N ILE A 321 35.45 -14.38 -11.25
CA ILE A 321 36.54 -13.82 -12.07
C ILE A 321 37.89 -14.20 -11.47
N ALA A 322 38.71 -14.94 -12.23
CA ALA A 322 40.08 -15.24 -11.83
C ALA A 322 40.99 -13.98 -11.86
N PRO A 323 41.87 -13.80 -10.87
CA PRO A 323 42.68 -12.58 -10.65
C PRO A 323 43.58 -12.22 -11.82
N GLU A 324 44.16 -13.23 -12.46
CA GLU A 324 45.15 -13.06 -13.54
C GLU A 324 44.50 -12.97 -14.93
N SER A 325 43.17 -13.12 -15.03
CA SER A 325 42.49 -13.12 -16.31
C SER A 325 42.20 -11.69 -16.80
N ALA A 326 43.12 -11.16 -17.61
CA ALA A 326 42.90 -9.92 -18.34
C ALA A 326 41.61 -10.00 -19.16
N VAL A 327 40.54 -9.39 -18.64
CA VAL A 327 39.20 -9.30 -19.28
C VAL A 327 38.59 -10.67 -19.58
N SER A 328 38.26 -11.42 -18.53
CA SER A 328 37.38 -12.59 -18.66
C SER A 328 36.06 -12.21 -19.34
N GLN A 329 35.47 -13.15 -20.09
CA GLN A 329 34.12 -12.98 -20.67
C GLN A 329 33.08 -12.60 -19.61
N ARG A 330 33.29 -13.04 -18.36
CA ARG A 330 32.50 -12.70 -17.17
C ARG A 330 32.42 -11.19 -16.87
N TYR A 331 33.47 -10.41 -17.14
CA TYR A 331 33.39 -8.94 -16.99
C TYR A 331 32.31 -8.30 -17.88
N LYS A 332 31.92 -8.94 -18.99
CA LYS A 332 30.83 -8.46 -19.85
C LYS A 332 29.46 -8.69 -19.21
N GLU A 333 29.32 -9.70 -18.36
CA GLU A 333 28.08 -10.04 -17.66
C GLU A 333 27.71 -8.98 -16.61
N LEU A 334 28.70 -8.28 -16.05
CA LEU A 334 28.50 -7.14 -15.15
C LEU A 334 27.71 -5.98 -15.78
N LYS A 335 27.66 -5.88 -17.12
CA LYS A 335 27.00 -4.77 -17.81
C LYS A 335 25.52 -4.67 -17.43
N PHE A 336 24.82 -5.80 -17.41
CA PHE A 336 23.38 -5.84 -17.18
C PHE A 336 22.98 -5.41 -15.76
N PRO A 337 23.44 -6.07 -14.67
CA PRO A 337 23.07 -5.66 -13.33
C PRO A 337 23.59 -4.27 -12.96
N ARG A 338 24.74 -3.84 -13.51
CA ARG A 338 25.23 -2.47 -13.33
C ARG A 338 24.25 -1.44 -13.89
N VAL A 339 23.71 -1.66 -15.09
CA VAL A 339 22.71 -0.76 -15.69
C VAL A 339 21.46 -0.69 -14.81
N LEU A 340 20.95 -1.83 -14.33
CA LEU A 340 19.78 -1.86 -13.44
C LEU A 340 20.04 -1.14 -12.10
N LEU A 341 21.22 -1.34 -11.50
CA LEU A 341 21.63 -0.61 -10.30
C LEU A 341 21.70 0.90 -10.55
N THR A 342 22.28 1.34 -11.67
CA THR A 342 22.30 2.75 -12.05
C THR A 342 20.88 3.30 -12.19
N MET A 343 19.98 2.59 -12.84
CA MET A 343 18.59 3.01 -12.98
C MET A 343 17.92 3.17 -11.62
N GLY A 344 18.06 2.19 -10.72
CA GLY A 344 17.49 2.25 -9.38
C GLY A 344 18.07 3.39 -8.53
N LEU A 345 19.39 3.64 -8.62
CA LEU A 345 20.07 4.70 -7.86
C LEU A 345 19.77 6.11 -8.39
N SER A 346 19.49 6.23 -9.69
CA SER A 346 19.15 7.48 -10.37
C SER A 346 17.65 7.61 -10.68
N ALA A 347 16.80 6.91 -9.93
CA ALA A 347 15.37 6.84 -10.23
C ALA A 347 14.69 8.22 -10.25
N GLN A 348 14.97 9.08 -9.26
CA GLN A 348 14.40 10.43 -9.22
C GLN A 348 14.77 11.25 -10.47
N GLU A 349 16.03 11.19 -10.90
CA GLU A 349 16.51 11.86 -12.11
C GLU A 349 15.82 11.30 -13.37
N LEU A 350 15.73 9.98 -13.49
CA LEU A 350 15.09 9.32 -14.65
C LEU A 350 13.59 9.59 -14.75
N ILE A 351 12.91 9.78 -13.62
CA ILE A 351 11.47 10.07 -13.57
C ILE A 351 11.19 11.53 -13.97
N GLN A 352 12.13 12.45 -13.70
CA GLN A 352 12.01 13.89 -14.02
C GLN A 352 12.38 14.23 -15.48
N GLN A 353 13.17 13.40 -16.15
CA GLN A 353 13.63 13.66 -17.51
C GLN A 353 12.50 13.49 -18.55
N ASP A 354 12.32 14.48 -19.43
CA ASP A 354 11.38 14.38 -20.58
C ASP A 354 11.82 13.32 -21.60
N HIS A 355 13.13 13.18 -21.79
CA HIS A 355 13.75 12.15 -22.64
C HIS A 355 14.75 11.35 -21.80
N PRO A 356 14.27 10.34 -21.05
CA PRO A 356 15.10 9.68 -20.06
C PRO A 356 16.30 9.00 -20.70
N LYS A 357 17.48 9.26 -20.13
CA LYS A 357 18.73 8.59 -20.48
C LYS A 357 19.37 8.12 -19.20
N ILE A 358 19.71 6.83 -19.17
CA ILE A 358 20.43 6.24 -18.04
C ILE A 358 21.73 7.05 -17.81
N PRO A 359 21.92 7.62 -16.61
CA PRO A 359 23.11 8.39 -16.32
C PRO A 359 24.38 7.58 -16.56
N LYS A 360 25.42 8.25 -17.05
CA LYS A 360 26.71 7.59 -17.24
C LYS A 360 27.33 7.36 -15.86
N ASP A 361 27.37 6.11 -15.44
CA ASP A 361 28.13 5.71 -14.27
C ASP A 361 29.63 5.98 -14.49
N SER A 362 30.37 6.27 -13.42
CA SER A 362 31.83 6.43 -13.49
C SER A 362 32.48 5.07 -13.70
N ARG A 363 32.42 4.54 -14.93
CA ARG A 363 32.87 3.18 -15.27
C ARG A 363 34.30 2.90 -14.85
N LEU A 364 35.17 3.91 -14.92
CA LEU A 364 36.56 3.82 -14.47
C LEU A 364 36.60 3.56 -12.96
N LYS A 365 35.95 4.42 -12.16
CA LYS A 365 35.90 4.27 -10.70
C LYS A 365 35.19 3.00 -10.24
N THR A 366 34.11 2.62 -10.92
CA THR A 366 33.44 1.33 -10.65
C THR A 366 34.39 0.15 -10.91
N ARG A 367 35.18 0.22 -11.98
CA ARG A 367 36.14 -0.84 -12.32
C ARG A 367 37.32 -0.86 -11.35
N GLU A 368 37.88 0.29 -10.99
CA GLU A 368 38.95 0.43 -9.99
C GLU A 368 38.52 -0.18 -8.65
N PHE A 369 37.32 0.18 -8.18
CA PHE A 369 36.77 -0.41 -6.95
C PHE A 369 36.54 -1.92 -7.06
N PHE A 370 35.99 -2.42 -8.17
CA PHE A 370 35.80 -3.86 -8.35
C PHE A 370 37.13 -4.62 -8.40
N GLN A 371 38.19 -4.04 -8.98
CA GLN A 371 39.52 -4.63 -8.95
C GLN A 371 40.09 -4.67 -7.52
N SER A 372 39.91 -3.60 -6.75
CA SER A 372 40.28 -3.60 -5.33
C SER A 372 39.52 -4.68 -4.56
N LEU A 373 38.20 -4.75 -4.73
CA LEU A 373 37.34 -5.73 -4.06
C LEU A 373 37.70 -7.19 -4.42
N LEU A 374 38.12 -7.47 -5.65
CA LEU A 374 38.59 -8.80 -6.06
C LEU A 374 39.82 -9.26 -5.25
N VAL A 375 40.78 -8.36 -5.01
CA VAL A 375 41.95 -8.67 -4.18
C VAL A 375 41.51 -9.07 -2.76
N HIS A 376 40.48 -8.43 -2.21
CA HIS A 376 39.92 -8.78 -0.90
C HIS A 376 39.13 -10.08 -0.87
N ILE A 377 38.46 -10.43 -1.97
CA ILE A 377 37.75 -11.70 -2.10
C ILE A 377 38.75 -12.86 -2.04
N GLU A 378 39.94 -12.68 -2.62
CA GLU A 378 41.01 -13.68 -2.63
C GLU A 378 41.84 -13.70 -1.36
N ASP A 379 42.22 -12.52 -0.86
CA ASP A 379 42.98 -12.32 0.37
C ASP A 379 42.18 -11.49 1.36
N ALA A 380 41.54 -12.18 2.29
CA ALA A 380 40.75 -11.58 3.36
C ALA A 380 41.58 -10.67 4.30
N ALA A 381 42.91 -10.77 4.30
CA ALA A 381 43.80 -9.93 5.09
C ALA A 381 44.27 -8.65 4.35
N ALA A 382 43.99 -8.53 3.05
CA ALA A 382 44.33 -7.35 2.27
C ALA A 382 43.65 -6.10 2.85
N GLN A 383 44.33 -4.95 2.78
CA GLN A 383 43.82 -3.66 3.24
C GLN A 383 43.22 -2.87 2.07
N PRO A 384 42.06 -2.21 2.24
CA PRO A 384 41.47 -1.40 1.18
C PRO A 384 42.40 -0.26 0.80
N VAL A 385 42.42 0.06 -0.47
CA VAL A 385 43.29 1.12 -0.99
C VAL A 385 42.70 2.47 -0.54
N PRO A 386 43.52 3.50 -0.21
CA PRO A 386 42.99 4.81 0.21
C PRO A 386 41.98 5.42 -0.77
N ASP A 387 42.12 5.11 -2.06
CA ASP A 387 41.17 5.54 -3.10
C ASP A 387 39.78 4.91 -2.96
N ASP A 388 39.62 3.74 -2.33
CA ASP A 388 38.33 3.07 -2.17
C ASP A 388 37.35 3.91 -1.35
N ALA A 389 37.82 4.51 -0.24
CA ALA A 389 37.03 5.45 0.54
C ALA A 389 36.53 6.61 -0.34
N SER A 390 37.41 7.18 -1.17
CA SER A 390 37.05 8.25 -2.09
C SER A 390 36.02 7.81 -3.13
N ILE A 391 36.14 6.60 -3.68
CA ILE A 391 35.21 6.06 -4.68
C ILE A 391 33.83 5.83 -4.03
N LEU A 392 33.80 5.28 -2.82
CA LEU A 392 32.58 5.01 -2.07
C LEU A 392 31.78 6.28 -1.75
N THR A 393 32.39 7.46 -1.64
CA THR A 393 31.64 8.72 -1.44
C THR A 393 30.82 9.14 -2.65
N ILE A 394 31.30 8.85 -3.85
CA ILE A 394 30.71 9.37 -5.11
C ILE A 394 30.05 8.30 -5.97
N ASN A 395 30.30 7.01 -5.71
CA ASN A 395 29.82 5.92 -6.54
C ASN A 395 28.80 5.05 -5.79
N GLY A 396 27.52 5.25 -6.12
CA GLY A 396 26.43 4.49 -5.52
C GLY A 396 26.49 2.99 -5.79
N ILE A 397 27.02 2.57 -6.95
CA ILE A 397 27.14 1.14 -7.30
C ILE A 397 28.19 0.48 -6.40
N ALA A 398 29.34 1.11 -6.24
CA ALA A 398 30.39 0.64 -5.33
C ALA A 398 29.84 0.45 -3.90
N ARG A 399 29.08 1.43 -3.40
CA ARG A 399 28.41 1.32 -2.08
C ARG A 399 27.47 0.13 -1.97
N GLN A 400 26.62 -0.10 -2.97
CA GLN A 400 25.66 -1.21 -2.95
C GLN A 400 26.36 -2.57 -2.98
N VAL A 401 27.39 -2.72 -3.81
CA VAL A 401 28.18 -3.96 -3.90
C VAL A 401 28.98 -4.20 -2.62
N LEU A 402 29.59 -3.14 -2.06
CA LEU A 402 30.28 -3.25 -0.77
C LEU A 402 29.33 -3.66 0.35
N TYR A 403 28.13 -3.08 0.41
CA TYR A 403 27.14 -3.46 1.41
C TYR A 403 26.75 -4.94 1.31
N ALA A 404 26.55 -5.45 0.08
CA ALA A 404 26.32 -6.88 -0.13
C ALA A 404 27.51 -7.75 0.32
N PHE A 405 28.75 -7.31 0.05
CA PHE A 405 29.97 -8.00 0.48
C PHE A 405 30.11 -8.03 2.01
N VAL A 406 29.92 -6.89 2.68
CA VAL A 406 29.97 -6.77 4.15
C VAL A 406 28.92 -7.67 4.81
N LEU A 407 27.70 -7.73 4.28
CA LEU A 407 26.68 -8.66 4.77
C LEU A 407 27.08 -10.12 4.57
N LYS A 408 27.74 -10.45 3.45
CA LYS A 408 28.27 -11.79 3.21
C LYS A 408 29.35 -12.16 4.25
N LEU A 409 30.27 -11.24 4.56
CA LEU A 409 31.29 -11.44 5.59
C LEU A 409 30.68 -11.63 6.99
N ALA A 410 29.67 -10.83 7.34
CA ALA A 410 28.95 -10.97 8.60
C ALA A 410 28.24 -12.33 8.68
N ALA A 411 27.59 -12.76 7.60
CA ALA A 411 26.91 -14.06 7.53
C ALA A 411 27.89 -15.25 7.59
N SER A 412 29.11 -15.11 7.06
CA SER A 412 30.16 -16.13 7.13
C SER A 412 31.00 -16.06 8.42
N GLN A 413 30.70 -15.12 9.34
CA GLN A 413 31.45 -14.87 10.57
C GLN A 413 32.93 -14.54 10.35
N ASN A 414 33.28 -13.97 9.19
CA ASN A 414 34.64 -13.49 8.91
C ASN A 414 34.84 -12.10 9.54
N MET A 415 35.00 -12.07 10.86
CA MET A 415 35.09 -10.83 11.63
C MET A 415 36.36 -10.02 11.35
N ASP A 416 37.45 -10.69 10.97
CA ASP A 416 38.71 -10.01 10.66
C ASP A 416 38.57 -9.15 9.38
N ALA A 417 38.10 -9.75 8.29
CA ALA A 417 37.83 -9.02 7.05
C ALA A 417 36.73 -7.96 7.23
N LEU A 418 35.72 -8.25 8.06
CA LEU A 418 34.67 -7.30 8.39
C LEU A 418 35.23 -6.07 9.11
N ASN A 419 36.09 -6.25 10.12
CA ASN A 419 36.71 -5.16 10.86
C ASN A 419 37.59 -4.28 9.96
N ILE A 420 38.30 -4.88 9.00
CA ILE A 420 39.08 -4.14 8.00
C ILE A 420 38.16 -3.20 7.21
N TRP A 421 37.07 -3.70 6.64
CA TRP A 421 36.16 -2.86 5.88
C TRP A 421 35.42 -1.84 6.76
N LEU A 422 35.00 -2.22 7.97
CA LEU A 422 34.41 -1.30 8.95
C LEU A 422 35.35 -0.16 9.32
N SER A 423 36.66 -0.37 9.36
CA SER A 423 37.63 0.71 9.59
C SER A 423 37.67 1.75 8.47
N VAL A 424 37.35 1.34 7.23
CA VAL A 424 37.33 2.20 6.04
C VAL A 424 35.99 2.89 5.84
N ILE A 425 34.88 2.22 6.20
CA ILE A 425 33.53 2.80 6.11
C ILE A 425 33.03 3.43 7.41
N GLY A 426 33.75 3.28 8.52
CA GLY A 426 33.40 3.79 9.85
C GLY A 426 33.09 5.29 9.85
N ASP A 427 33.96 6.06 9.19
CA ASP A 427 33.80 7.51 9.07
C ASP A 427 32.60 7.91 8.17
N PHE A 428 32.13 7.00 7.33
CA PHE A 428 31.00 7.19 6.41
C PHE A 428 29.68 6.59 6.92
N LEU A 429 29.72 5.69 7.90
CA LEU A 429 28.57 4.96 8.42
C LEU A 429 27.53 5.91 9.05
N HIS A 430 27.98 6.93 9.79
CA HIS A 430 27.08 7.91 10.40
C HIS A 430 26.30 8.74 9.36
N PRO A 431 26.96 9.41 8.39
CA PRO A 431 26.27 10.10 7.30
C PRO A 431 25.43 9.15 6.42
N ALA A 432 25.91 7.94 6.13
CA ALA A 432 25.24 6.99 5.23
C ALA A 432 24.00 6.32 5.85
N LEU A 433 23.95 6.20 7.19
CA LEU A 433 22.79 5.68 7.93
C LEU A 433 21.82 6.77 8.39
N GLY A 434 22.12 8.06 8.12
CA GLY A 434 21.31 9.20 8.56
C GLY A 434 21.36 9.45 10.06
N ILE A 435 22.44 9.04 10.72
CA ILE A 435 22.64 9.23 12.17
C ILE A 435 23.44 10.52 12.37
N SER A 436 22.75 11.60 12.76
CA SER A 436 23.40 12.87 13.15
C SER A 436 24.37 12.64 14.31
N SER A 437 25.57 13.21 14.23
CA SER A 437 26.64 13.13 15.24
C SER A 437 26.24 13.66 16.63
N GLU A 438 25.11 14.34 16.74
CA GLU A 438 24.56 14.85 18.00
C GLU A 438 23.89 13.78 18.88
N ASN A 439 23.64 12.58 18.35
CA ASN A 439 22.99 11.46 19.08
C ASN A 439 23.93 10.30 19.43
N LEU A 440 25.25 10.48 19.27
CA LEU A 440 26.21 9.50 19.77
C LEU A 440 26.30 9.62 21.30
N PRO A 441 26.14 8.53 22.08
CA PRO A 441 26.47 8.56 23.49
C PRO A 441 27.95 8.92 23.62
N ASP A 442 28.23 9.91 24.45
CA ASP A 442 29.59 10.35 24.77
C ASP A 442 30.44 9.11 25.15
N GLN A 443 31.64 8.97 24.59
CA GLN A 443 32.48 7.76 24.76
C GLN A 443 32.77 7.48 26.23
N SER A 444 32.77 8.52 27.07
CA SER A 444 32.85 8.45 28.53
C SER A 444 31.72 7.63 29.19
N SER A 445 30.54 7.56 28.55
CA SER A 445 29.35 6.84 29.05
C SER A 445 29.35 5.35 28.70
N LEU A 446 30.06 4.95 27.63
CA LEU A 446 30.17 3.56 27.19
C LEU A 446 31.18 2.78 28.05
N ASP A 447 32.31 3.38 28.40
CA ASP A 447 33.31 2.75 29.28
C ASP A 447 32.75 2.49 30.69
N ALA A 448 31.91 3.40 31.20
CA ALA A 448 31.23 3.24 32.49
C ALA A 448 30.18 2.11 32.50
N GLN A 449 29.55 1.80 31.35
CA GLN A 449 28.57 0.72 31.25
C GLN A 449 29.24 -0.66 31.11
N VAL A 450 30.43 -0.73 30.50
CA VAL A 450 31.19 -1.98 30.36
C VAL A 450 31.79 -2.42 31.69
N GLU A 451 32.30 -1.50 32.52
CA GLU A 451 32.81 -1.83 33.86
C GLU A 451 31.71 -2.34 34.82
N SER A 452 30.45 -1.90 34.64
CA SER A 452 29.32 -2.34 35.46
C SER A 452 28.81 -3.77 35.19
N ARG A 453 29.30 -4.42 34.12
CA ARG A 453 28.84 -5.74 33.66
C ARG A 453 29.87 -6.86 33.78
N VAL A 454 30.91 -6.67 34.60
CA VAL A 454 31.75 -7.79 35.03
C VAL A 454 30.98 -8.56 36.12
N PRO A 455 30.58 -9.84 35.90
CA PRO A 455 29.90 -10.61 36.92
C PRO A 455 30.85 -10.86 38.10
N HIS A 456 30.45 -10.43 39.30
CA HIS A 456 31.13 -10.78 40.54
C HIS A 456 31.28 -12.30 40.64
N ALA A 457 32.53 -12.73 40.86
CA ALA A 457 32.88 -14.12 41.13
C ALA A 457 32.04 -14.67 42.29
N ILE A 458 31.47 -15.87 42.07
CA ILE A 458 30.76 -16.65 43.08
C ILE A 458 31.77 -17.03 44.19
N PRO A 459 31.52 -16.72 45.47
CA PRO A 459 32.38 -17.18 46.55
C PRO A 459 32.21 -18.70 46.75
N PRO A 460 33.26 -19.41 47.21
CA PRO A 460 33.18 -20.84 47.44
C PRO A 460 32.18 -21.11 48.58
N SER A 461 31.24 -22.03 48.35
CA SER A 461 30.36 -22.54 49.39
C SER A 461 31.14 -23.51 50.28
N ASP A 462 31.37 -23.10 51.52
CA ASP A 462 31.76 -23.99 52.61
C ASP A 462 30.62 -24.98 52.87
N ASN A 463 30.90 -26.26 52.69
CA ASN A 463 30.19 -27.35 53.37
C ASN A 463 31.12 -27.85 54.47
N ASP A 464 30.85 -27.40 55.69
CA ASP A 464 30.69 -28.22 56.90
C ASP A 464 29.60 -27.59 57.77
#